data_AF-A0A3E2C8V9-F1
#
_entry.id   AF-A0A3E2C8V9-F1
#
_cell.length_a   1.000
_cell.length_b   1.000
_cell.length_c   1.000
_cell.angle_alpha   90.00
_cell.angle_beta   90.00
_cell.angle_gamma   90.00
#
_symmetry.space_group_name_H-M   'P 1'
#
loop_
_entity.id
_entity.type
_entity.pdbx_description
1 polymer ?
#
loop_
_entity_poly.entity_id
_entity_poly.type
_entity_poly.pdbx_seq_one_letter_code
_entity_poly.pdbx_strand_id
1 'polypeptide(L)'
;MFNNASKKLSQNSDGDRILPVKKPGPIIAGIIVAIIACSLLYSIVTNPRFEWNVVGIYLISDNVLTGIAWTLILTFLSMIIAIVLAIGLAMMRKSVNPVLRAVSWFFIWFFRGTPVYTQLVFWGMFAVLVPKLSMGIPFTSVEFFSI
;
A
#
# COMPACT_ATOMS: atom_id res chain seq x y z
N MET A 1 -31.19 -33.64 -38.81
CA MET A 1 -31.75 -33.53 -37.44
C MET A 1 -31.21 -32.33 -36.65
N PHE A 2 -30.00 -31.82 -36.91
CA PHE A 2 -29.37 -30.70 -36.18
C PHE A 2 -29.88 -29.28 -36.53
N ASN A 3 -30.57 -29.09 -37.66
CA ASN A 3 -31.01 -27.75 -38.10
C ASN A 3 -32.15 -27.16 -37.25
N ASN A 4 -33.02 -28.02 -36.70
CA ASN A 4 -34.18 -27.58 -35.93
C ASN A 4 -33.81 -27.12 -34.50
N ALA A 5 -32.72 -27.63 -33.93
CA ALA A 5 -32.26 -27.25 -32.59
C ALA A 5 -31.62 -25.86 -32.58
N SER A 6 -30.80 -25.53 -33.59
CA SER A 6 -30.22 -24.18 -33.74
C SER A 6 -31.29 -23.13 -33.99
N LYS A 7 -32.29 -23.44 -34.83
CA LYS A 7 -33.44 -22.56 -35.06
C LYS A 7 -34.25 -22.29 -33.79
N LYS A 8 -34.36 -23.27 -32.88
CA LYS A 8 -35.09 -23.17 -31.61
C LYS A 8 -34.35 -22.34 -30.55
N LEU A 9 -33.01 -22.33 -30.56
CA LEU A 9 -32.19 -21.45 -29.71
C LEU A 9 -32.27 -19.98 -30.16
N SER A 10 -32.30 -19.74 -31.48
CA SER A 10 -32.53 -18.39 -32.02
C SER A 10 -33.95 -17.89 -31.75
N GLN A 11 -34.98 -18.72 -31.98
CA GLN A 11 -36.39 -18.32 -31.79
C GLN A 11 -36.76 -18.03 -30.33
N ASN A 12 -36.04 -18.62 -29.37
CA ASN A 12 -36.26 -18.40 -27.94
C ASN A 12 -35.45 -17.20 -27.39
N SER A 13 -34.60 -16.59 -28.22
CA SER A 13 -33.80 -15.42 -27.86
C SER A 13 -34.46 -14.10 -28.30
N ASP A 14 -35.53 -14.16 -29.11
CA ASP A 14 -36.22 -12.98 -29.66
C ASP A 14 -37.40 -12.50 -28.79
N GLY A 15 -37.61 -13.13 -27.62
CA GLY A 15 -38.71 -12.84 -26.71
C GLY A 15 -38.35 -12.13 -25.42
N ASP A 16 -37.06 -11.98 -25.09
CA ASP A 16 -36.65 -11.29 -23.86
C ASP A 16 -36.09 -9.91 -24.20
N ARG A 17 -37.00 -8.99 -24.53
CA ARG A 17 -36.68 -7.56 -24.51
C ARG A 17 -36.35 -7.21 -23.06
N ILE A 18 -35.06 -7.25 -22.73
CA ILE A 18 -34.48 -6.66 -21.52
C ILE A 18 -34.80 -5.16 -21.52
N LEU A 19 -35.99 -4.82 -21.06
CA LEU A 19 -36.36 -3.46 -20.72
C LEU A 19 -35.47 -3.07 -19.53
N PRO A 20 -34.69 -1.98 -19.62
CA PRO A 20 -33.86 -1.55 -18.51
C PRO A 20 -34.76 -1.25 -17.32
N VAL A 21 -34.74 -2.14 -16.32
CA VAL A 21 -35.40 -1.92 -15.04
C VAL A 21 -34.72 -0.69 -14.43
N LYS A 22 -35.42 0.45 -14.43
CA LYS A 22 -35.03 1.59 -13.60
C LYS A 22 -34.98 1.06 -12.16
N LYS A 23 -33.79 1.04 -11.57
CA LYS A 23 -33.60 0.74 -10.16
C LYS A 23 -33.60 2.09 -9.42
N PRO A 24 -34.75 2.59 -8.94
CA PRO A 24 -34.78 3.84 -8.18
C PRO A 24 -34.06 3.71 -6.83
N GLY A 25 -33.94 2.50 -6.28
CA GLY A 25 -33.26 2.23 -5.01
C GLY A 25 -31.82 2.76 -4.93
N PRO A 26 -30.92 2.40 -5.86
CA PRO A 26 -29.57 2.96 -5.94
C PRO A 26 -29.51 4.49 -6.11
N ILE A 27 -30.48 5.09 -6.80
CA ILE A 27 -30.53 6.55 -7.02
C ILE A 27 -30.93 7.26 -5.73
N ILE A 28 -31.95 6.75 -5.03
CA ILE A 28 -32.41 7.29 -3.74
C ILE A 28 -31.30 7.13 -2.69
N ALA A 29 -30.65 5.97 -2.62
CA ALA A 29 -29.51 5.76 -1.74
C ALA A 29 -28.34 6.72 -2.07
N GLY A 30 -28.05 6.93 -3.35
CA GLY A 30 -27.06 7.90 -3.80
C GLY A 30 -27.39 9.33 -3.38
N ILE A 31 -28.66 9.75 -3.48
CA ILE A 31 -29.12 11.07 -3.03
C ILE A 31 -28.95 11.22 -1.52
N ILE A 32 -29.33 10.20 -0.74
CA ILE A 32 -29.17 10.22 0.73
C ILE A 32 -27.69 10.33 1.11
N VAL A 33 -26.81 9.54 0.48
CA VAL A 33 -25.36 9.59 0.72
C VAL A 33 -24.79 10.96 0.32
N ALA A 34 -25.25 11.53 -0.81
CA ALA A 34 -24.82 12.86 -1.25
C ALA A 34 -25.25 13.95 -0.27
N ILE A 35 -26.48 13.88 0.27
CA ILE A 35 -26.97 14.83 1.29
C ILE A 35 -26.13 14.72 2.57
N ILE A 36 -25.85 13.50 3.04
CA ILE A 36 -25.01 13.29 4.23
C ILE A 36 -23.59 13.82 4.00
N ALA A 37 -22.99 13.52 2.85
CA ALA A 37 -21.67 14.02 2.49
C ALA A 37 -21.65 15.56 2.43
N CYS A 38 -22.64 16.19 1.79
CA CYS A 38 -22.78 17.65 1.76
C CYS A 38 -22.97 18.24 3.16
N SER A 39 -23.77 17.62 4.02
CA SER A 39 -23.94 18.06 5.41
C SER A 39 -22.64 17.97 6.20
N LEU A 40 -21.84 16.94 5.96
CA LEU A 40 -20.54 16.76 6.61
C LEU A 40 -19.54 17.83 6.14
N LEU A 41 -19.48 18.07 4.82
CA LEU A 41 -18.64 19.10 4.22
C LEU A 41 -19.03 20.50 4.71
N TYR A 42 -20.33 20.81 4.77
CA TYR A 42 -20.81 22.07 5.33
C TYR A 42 -20.40 22.23 6.80
N SER A 43 -20.49 21.15 7.59
CA SER A 43 -20.04 21.17 8.99
C SER A 43 -18.54 21.39 9.12
N ILE A 44 -17.72 20.78 8.25
CA ILE A 44 -16.27 20.98 8.24
C ILE A 44 -15.90 22.42 7.87
N VAL A 45 -16.49 22.96 6.80
CA VAL A 45 -16.15 24.30 6.30
C VAL A 45 -16.66 25.42 7.21
N THR A 46 -17.89 25.30 7.73
CA THR A 46 -18.54 26.39 8.50
C THR A 46 -18.18 26.37 9.98
N ASN A 47 -17.56 25.30 10.48
CA ASN A 47 -17.25 25.17 11.89
C ASN A 47 -16.03 26.03 12.25
N PRO A 48 -16.20 27.06 13.11
CA PRO A 48 -15.13 27.99 13.48
C PRO A 48 -13.97 27.30 14.22
N ARG A 49 -14.17 26.08 14.75
CA ARG A 49 -13.10 25.27 15.39
C ARG A 49 -12.06 24.75 14.41
N PHE A 50 -12.38 24.65 13.11
CA PHE A 50 -11.40 24.21 12.11
C PHE A 50 -10.37 25.29 11.79
N GLU A 51 -10.57 26.54 12.25
CA GLU A 51 -9.64 27.67 12.10
C GLU A 51 -8.90 27.65 10.76
N TRP A 52 -9.65 27.67 9.65
CA TRP A 52 -9.11 27.55 8.29
C TRP A 52 -7.99 28.53 7.96
N ASN A 53 -7.94 29.67 8.66
CA ASN A 53 -6.85 30.63 8.59
C ASN A 53 -5.52 30.06 9.12
N VAL A 54 -5.54 29.41 10.28
CA VAL A 54 -4.37 28.75 10.89
C VAL A 54 -3.95 27.55 10.05
N VAL A 55 -4.91 26.77 9.55
CA VAL A 55 -4.63 25.63 8.65
C VAL A 55 -3.86 26.10 7.41
N GLY A 56 -4.29 27.18 6.76
CA GLY A 56 -3.58 27.72 5.59
C GLY A 56 -2.14 28.16 5.91
N ILE A 57 -1.92 28.81 7.05
CA ILE A 57 -0.59 29.26 7.49
C ILE A 57 0.33 28.06 7.75
N TYR A 58 -0.14 27.03 8.46
CA TYR A 58 0.67 25.85 8.77
C TYR A 58 0.87 24.95 7.55
N LEU A 59 -0.12 24.78 6.68
CA LEU A 59 0.03 23.99 5.45
C LEU A 59 1.11 24.52 4.52
N ILE A 60 1.32 25.84 4.51
CA ILE A 60 2.32 26.51 3.66
C ILE A 60 3.59 26.87 4.47
N SER A 61 3.65 26.52 5.75
CA SER A 61 4.86 26.77 6.56
C SER A 61 6.05 25.95 6.07
N ASP A 62 7.25 26.54 6.14
CA ASP A 62 8.49 25.92 5.68
C ASP A 62 8.72 24.54 6.32
N ASN A 63 8.36 24.37 7.60
CA ASN A 63 8.49 23.10 8.31
C ASN A 63 7.62 21.99 7.70
N VAL A 64 6.37 22.31 7.34
CA VAL A 64 5.44 21.33 6.75
C VAL A 64 5.84 21.02 5.32
N LEU A 65 6.20 22.03 4.52
CA LEU A 65 6.68 21.81 3.15
C LEU A 65 7.97 21.00 3.11
N THR A 66 8.92 21.30 4.00
CA THR A 66 10.17 20.55 4.13
C THR A 66 9.89 19.12 4.58
N GLY A 67 8.97 18.91 5.52
CA GLY A 67 8.53 17.57 5.92
C GLY A 67 7.92 16.78 4.76
N ILE A 68 7.04 17.41 3.96
CA ILE A 68 6.46 16.81 2.76
C ILE A 68 7.57 16.49 1.74
N ALA A 69 8.53 17.39 1.52
CA ALA A 69 9.66 17.15 0.63
C ALA A 69 10.48 15.93 1.07
N TRP A 70 10.79 15.80 2.38
CA TRP A 70 11.50 14.64 2.91
C TRP A 70 10.73 13.34 2.74
N THR A 71 9.43 13.32 3.04
CA THR A 71 8.60 12.12 2.84
C THR A 71 8.55 11.71 1.36
N LEU A 72 8.43 12.66 0.44
CA LEU A 72 8.47 12.40 -1.00
C LEU A 72 9.83 11.87 -1.46
N ILE A 73 10.92 12.47 -1.01
CA ILE A 73 12.29 12.00 -1.33
C ILE A 73 12.52 10.59 -0.78
N LEU A 74 12.14 10.34 0.47
CA LEU A 74 12.30 9.04 1.11
C LEU A 74 11.44 7.96 0.43
N THR A 75 10.19 8.27 0.08
CA THR A 75 9.32 7.32 -0.64
C THR A 75 9.86 7.01 -2.04
N PHE A 76 10.32 8.02 -2.77
CA PHE A 76 10.91 7.83 -4.09
C PHE A 76 12.20 6.99 -4.02
N LEU A 77 13.10 7.32 -3.10
CA LEU A 77 14.34 6.58 -2.91
C LEU A 77 14.07 5.13 -2.47
N SER A 78 13.13 4.94 -1.54
CA SER A 78 12.68 3.62 -1.09
C SER A 78 12.12 2.78 -2.24
N MET A 79 11.28 3.36 -3.11
CA MET A 79 10.77 2.67 -4.29
C MET A 79 11.88 2.21 -5.24
N ILE A 80 12.86 3.07 -5.52
CA ILE A 80 13.99 2.71 -6.38
C ILE A 80 14.75 1.51 -5.80
N ILE A 81 15.10 1.58 -4.51
CA ILE A 81 15.81 0.50 -3.82
C ILE A 81 14.98 -0.77 -3.82
N ALA A 82 13.68 -0.68 -3.52
CA ALA A 82 12.77 -1.81 -3.52
C ALA A 82 12.67 -2.48 -4.89
N ILE A 83 12.62 -1.70 -5.98
CA ILE A 83 12.57 -2.23 -7.35
C ILE A 83 13.86 -2.97 -7.70
N VAL A 84 15.02 -2.36 -7.43
CA VAL A 84 16.33 -2.98 -7.71
C VAL A 84 16.47 -4.31 -6.96
N LEU A 85 16.11 -4.33 -5.67
CA LEU A 85 16.10 -5.54 -4.85
C LEU A 85 15.11 -6.58 -5.39
N ALA A 86 13.88 -6.16 -5.74
CA ALA A 86 12.85 -7.06 -6.25
C ALA A 86 13.28 -7.73 -7.57
N ILE A 87 13.91 -6.98 -8.48
CA ILE A 87 14.44 -7.52 -9.74
C ILE A 87 15.58 -8.50 -9.45
N GLY A 88 16.53 -8.16 -8.57
CA GLY A 88 17.62 -9.05 -8.18
C GLY A 88 17.10 -10.37 -7.59
N LEU A 89 16.11 -10.30 -6.69
CA LEU A 89 15.46 -11.47 -6.09
C LEU A 89 14.66 -12.29 -7.12
N ALA A 90 14.01 -11.63 -8.08
CA ALA A 90 13.30 -12.32 -9.16
C ALA A 90 14.28 -13.12 -10.04
N MET A 91 15.44 -12.55 -10.37
CA MET A 91 16.50 -13.24 -11.11
C MET A 91 17.06 -14.41 -10.31
N MET A 92 17.39 -14.22 -9.03
CA MET A 92 17.89 -15.27 -8.15
C MET A 92 16.86 -16.41 -7.97
N ARG A 93 15.56 -16.10 -7.96
CA ARG A 93 14.48 -17.12 -7.87
C ARG A 93 14.35 -17.99 -9.12
N LYS A 94 14.71 -17.48 -10.30
CA LYS A 94 14.75 -18.22 -11.57
C LYS A 94 16.04 -19.02 -11.77
N SER A 95 17.06 -18.79 -10.92
CA SER A 95 18.34 -19.48 -11.00
C SER A 95 18.24 -20.95 -10.62
N VAL A 96 19.03 -21.79 -11.29
CA VAL A 96 19.13 -23.24 -11.03
C VAL A 96 19.87 -23.51 -9.71
N ASN A 97 20.67 -22.56 -9.22
CA ASN A 97 21.42 -22.71 -7.98
C ASN A 97 20.47 -22.70 -6.76
N PRO A 98 20.38 -23.81 -6.00
CA PRO A 98 19.46 -23.93 -4.87
C PRO A 98 19.75 -22.91 -3.75
N VAL A 99 21.00 -22.46 -3.60
CA VAL A 99 21.39 -21.48 -2.56
C VAL A 99 20.79 -20.11 -2.86
N LEU A 100 20.96 -19.61 -4.09
CA LEU A 100 20.38 -18.32 -4.52
C LEU A 100 18.85 -18.33 -4.43
N ARG A 101 18.25 -19.47 -4.76
CA ARG A 101 16.80 -19.69 -4.65
C ARG A 101 16.34 -19.70 -3.20
N ALA A 102 17.07 -20.36 -2.29
CA ALA A 102 16.76 -20.40 -0.86
C ALA A 102 16.86 -19.02 -0.21
N VAL A 103 17.92 -18.26 -0.50
CA VAL A 103 18.10 -16.88 0.01
C VAL A 103 16.96 -15.98 -0.46
N SER A 104 16.59 -16.05 -1.74
CA SER A 104 15.50 -15.25 -2.29
C SER A 104 14.14 -15.63 -1.69
N TRP A 105 13.93 -16.93 -1.47
CA TRP A 105 12.73 -17.43 -0.82
C TRP A 105 12.63 -16.93 0.63
N PHE A 106 13.72 -17.00 1.40
CA PHE A 106 13.78 -16.50 2.77
C PHE A 106 13.51 -14.99 2.83
N PHE A 107 14.15 -14.20 1.96
CA PHE A 107 13.93 -12.76 1.92
C PHE A 107 12.44 -12.42 1.65
N ILE A 108 11.84 -13.03 0.62
CA ILE A 108 10.43 -12.78 0.29
C ILE A 108 9.52 -13.23 1.44
N TRP A 109 9.81 -14.39 2.04
CA TRP A 109 9.05 -14.91 3.18
C TRP A 109 9.17 -14.00 4.40
N PHE A 110 10.35 -13.48 4.73
CA PHE A 110 10.54 -12.58 5.87
C PHE A 110 9.81 -11.24 5.68
N PHE A 111 9.93 -10.61 4.51
CA PHE A 111 9.29 -9.32 4.28
C PHE A 111 7.78 -9.42 4.03
N ARG A 112 7.27 -10.54 3.49
CA ARG A 112 5.84 -10.70 3.18
C ARG A 112 5.06 -11.62 4.12
N GLY A 113 5.74 -12.50 4.85
CA GLY A 113 5.13 -13.50 5.73
C GLY A 113 5.14 -13.09 7.20
N THR A 114 5.95 -12.10 7.59
CA THR A 114 6.00 -11.62 8.98
C THR A 114 5.06 -10.42 9.16
N PRO A 115 4.22 -10.37 10.21
CA PRO A 115 3.34 -9.22 10.47
C PRO A 115 4.13 -7.90 10.61
N VAL A 116 3.58 -6.80 10.09
CA VAL A 116 4.23 -5.47 10.15
C VAL A 116 4.52 -5.03 11.58
N TYR A 117 3.60 -5.31 12.51
CA TYR A 117 3.80 -5.03 13.93
C TYR A 117 5.03 -5.74 14.50
N THR A 118 5.23 -7.00 14.13
CA THR A 118 6.41 -7.77 14.54
C THR A 118 7.68 -7.17 13.98
N GLN A 119 7.68 -6.71 12.71
CA GLN A 119 8.84 -6.03 12.13
C GLN A 119 9.18 -4.73 12.87
N LEU A 120 8.17 -3.90 13.17
CA LEU A 120 8.37 -2.65 13.90
C LEU A 120 8.94 -2.89 15.31
N VAL A 121 8.41 -3.88 16.03
CA VAL A 121 8.92 -4.25 17.35
C VAL A 121 10.33 -4.83 17.26
N PHE A 122 10.62 -5.68 16.26
CA PHE A 122 11.94 -6.25 16.04
C PHE A 122 12.99 -5.15 15.79
N TRP A 123 12.73 -4.21 14.86
CA TRP A 123 13.64 -3.08 14.61
C TRP A 123 13.75 -2.14 15.82
N GLY A 124 12.64 -1.90 16.53
CA GLY A 124 12.62 -1.10 17.75
C GLY A 124 13.44 -1.72 18.89
N MET A 125 13.39 -3.04 19.05
CA MET A 125 14.18 -3.77 20.05
C MET A 125 15.63 -3.95 19.63
N PHE A 126 15.92 -4.06 18.34
CA PHE A 126 17.30 -4.18 17.83
C PHE A 126 18.17 -2.98 18.24
N ALA A 127 17.62 -1.76 18.19
CA ALA A 127 18.31 -0.54 18.66
C ALA A 127 18.66 -0.58 20.15
N VAL A 128 17.92 -1.35 20.95
CA VAL A 128 18.16 -1.53 22.39
C VAL A 128 19.11 -2.70 22.66
N LEU A 129 19.02 -3.77 21.87
CA LEU A 129 19.81 -5.00 22.01
C LEU A 129 21.24 -4.86 21.47
N VAL A 130 21.45 -3.98 20.49
CA VAL A 130 22.78 -3.67 19.93
C VAL A 130 23.12 -2.20 20.20
N PRO A 131 23.35 -1.82 21.48
CA PRO A 131 23.60 -0.43 21.86
C PRO A 131 25.00 0.06 21.43
N LYS A 132 25.87 -0.85 20.98
CA LYS A 132 27.19 -0.52 20.42
C LYS A 132 27.41 -1.37 19.18
N LEU A 133 27.54 -0.74 18.02
CA LEU A 133 27.99 -1.41 16.81
C LEU A 133 29.52 -1.52 16.88
N SER A 134 30.03 -2.39 17.74
CA SER A 134 31.45 -2.73 17.76
C SER A 134 31.75 -3.59 16.54
N MET A 135 32.41 -2.99 15.55
CA MET A 135 32.96 -3.73 14.43
C MET A 135 34.27 -4.39 14.89
N GLY A 136 34.14 -5.51 15.59
CA GLY A 136 35.21 -6.42 15.97
C GLY A 136 35.07 -7.78 15.27
N ILE A 137 36.17 -8.54 15.23
CA ILE A 137 36.16 -9.91 14.69
C ILE A 137 35.30 -10.77 15.64
N PRO A 138 34.27 -11.48 15.14
CA PRO A 138 33.51 -12.39 16.00
C PRO A 138 34.48 -13.44 16.56
N PHE A 139 34.48 -13.60 17.90
CA PHE A 139 35.39 -14.45 18.70
C PHE A 139 36.75 -13.84 19.14
N THR A 140 36.99 -12.54 19.04
CA THR A 140 38.17 -11.91 19.68
C THR A 140 37.84 -10.50 20.22
N SER A 141 38.46 -10.10 21.33
CA SER A 141 38.25 -8.80 22.02
C SER A 141 38.88 -7.58 21.32
N VAL A 142 39.03 -7.60 19.99
CA VAL A 142 39.60 -6.47 19.24
C VAL A 142 38.46 -5.68 18.62
N GLU A 143 38.16 -4.52 19.20
CA GLU A 143 37.19 -3.55 18.68
C GLU A 143 37.94 -2.44 17.93
N PHE A 144 37.67 -2.26 16.63
CA PHE A 144 38.35 -1.25 15.81
C PHE A 144 37.69 0.14 15.86
N PHE A 145 36.38 0.19 16.18
CA PHE A 145 35.62 1.43 16.31
C PHE A 145 34.36 1.16 17.13
N SER A 146 34.07 2.02 18.11
CA SER A 146 32.89 1.95 18.97
C SER A 146 32.20 3.32 18.93
N ILE A 147 30.97 3.39 18.42
CA ILE A 147 30.09 4.56 18.46
C ILE A 147 28.78 4.18 19.13
#